data_AF-A0A951ZLC1-F1
#
_entry.id   AF-A0A951ZLC1-F1
#
_cell.length_a   1.000
_cell.length_b   1.000
_cell.length_c   1.000
_cell.angle_alpha   90.00
_cell.angle_beta   90.00
_cell.angle_gamma   90.00
#
_symmetry.space_group_name_H-M   'P 1'
#
loop_
_entity.id
_entity.type
_entity.pdbx_description
1 polymer ?
#
loop_
_entity_poly.entity_id
_entity_poly.type
_entity_poly.pdbx_seq_one_letter_code
_entity_poly.pdbx_strand_id
1 'polypeptide(L)'
;MNNKKYKEILKHCDVKDLHKFIMDYASKNPEFTKAFTARFNPEKTSSGSKVNYVSAIEKAFRSNMNRVGDRYNGWDDFGFDAYAVAHDLKPLLEKIDYYLQNNNVGEAVLICRALIETIPDEWNDVGDGDEDGDVQVVYDTAIDKLQELLVEKRLSQTQKEALFEWYIKENKLIAKHEYVGLNTSLGVLESYFADTPGMLRKNLASIEDRINNGSSDYRKADAAIIKINL
;
A
#
# COMPACT_ATOMS: atom_id res chain seq x y z
N MET A 1 -31.25 -19.86 16.70
CA MET A 1 -30.08 -20.74 16.49
C MET A 1 -28.86 -20.12 17.15
N ASN A 2 -28.03 -20.92 17.83
CA ASN A 2 -27.06 -20.41 18.80
C ASN A 2 -25.75 -19.98 18.11
N ASN A 3 -25.64 -18.68 17.79
CA ASN A 3 -24.47 -18.08 17.14
C ASN A 3 -23.13 -18.37 17.85
N LYS A 4 -23.15 -18.67 19.17
CA LYS A 4 -21.95 -19.08 19.92
C LYS A 4 -21.36 -20.39 19.40
N LYS A 5 -22.19 -21.39 19.09
CA LYS A 5 -21.71 -22.71 18.62
C LYS A 5 -20.97 -22.59 17.28
N TYR A 6 -21.49 -21.79 16.34
CA TYR A 6 -20.86 -21.59 15.04
C TYR A 6 -19.54 -20.82 15.13
N LYS A 7 -19.45 -19.81 16.01
CA LYS A 7 -18.20 -19.09 16.24
C LYS A 7 -17.09 -20.01 16.76
N GLU A 8 -17.41 -20.89 17.71
CA GLU A 8 -16.42 -21.85 18.23
C GLU A 8 -15.99 -22.87 17.17
N ILE A 9 -16.92 -23.36 16.34
CA ILE A 9 -16.57 -24.24 15.21
C ILE A 9 -15.60 -23.53 14.26
N LEU A 10 -15.92 -22.31 13.82
CA LEU A 10 -15.07 -21.56 12.89
C LEU A 10 -13.69 -21.22 13.49
N LYS A 11 -13.61 -21.02 14.81
CA LYS A 11 -12.36 -20.71 15.51
C LYS A 11 -11.39 -21.89 15.58
N HIS A 12 -11.92 -23.11 15.68
CA HIS A 12 -11.12 -24.33 15.85
C HIS A 12 -11.06 -25.21 14.59
N CYS A 13 -11.79 -24.83 13.55
CA CYS A 13 -11.77 -25.49 12.25
C CYS A 13 -10.43 -25.30 11.55
N ASP A 14 -9.91 -26.36 10.93
CA ASP A 14 -8.80 -26.21 9.99
C ASP A 14 -9.23 -25.37 8.78
N VAL A 15 -8.38 -24.41 8.40
CA VAL A 15 -8.71 -23.45 7.34
C VAL A 15 -8.76 -24.12 5.96
N LYS A 16 -7.90 -25.11 5.71
CA LYS A 16 -7.89 -25.83 4.42
C LYS A 16 -9.12 -26.70 4.28
N ASP A 17 -9.52 -27.37 5.36
CA ASP A 17 -10.76 -28.15 5.40
C ASP A 17 -11.98 -27.25 5.23
N LEU A 18 -11.99 -26.06 5.83
CA LEU A 18 -13.06 -25.07 5.63
C LEU A 18 -13.14 -24.61 4.17
N HIS A 19 -12.01 -24.27 3.54
CA HIS A 19 -11.98 -23.89 2.14
C HIS A 19 -12.51 -25.01 1.24
N LYS A 20 -12.08 -26.25 1.48
CA LYS A 20 -12.58 -27.41 0.74
C LYS A 20 -14.08 -27.59 0.93
N PHE A 21 -14.58 -27.49 2.16
CA PHE A 21 -16.01 -27.55 2.44
C PHE A 21 -16.78 -26.47 1.69
N ILE A 22 -16.30 -25.23 1.68
CA ILE A 22 -16.95 -24.12 0.97
C ILE A 22 -17.02 -24.40 -0.53
N MET A 23 -15.92 -24.88 -1.14
CA MET A 23 -15.89 -25.23 -2.57
C MET A 23 -16.85 -26.38 -2.90
N ASP A 24 -16.81 -27.46 -2.14
CA ASP A 24 -17.68 -28.63 -2.33
C ASP A 24 -19.15 -28.24 -2.15
N TYR A 25 -19.46 -27.41 -1.15
CA TYR A 25 -20.81 -26.96 -0.87
C TYR A 25 -21.32 -26.00 -1.95
N ALA A 26 -20.50 -25.05 -2.40
CA ALA A 26 -20.83 -24.13 -3.49
C ALA A 26 -21.13 -24.88 -4.80
N SER A 27 -20.35 -25.89 -5.14
CA SER A 27 -20.57 -26.67 -6.37
C SER A 27 -21.94 -27.37 -6.43
N LYS A 28 -22.54 -27.65 -5.27
CA LYS A 28 -23.81 -28.38 -5.14
C LYS A 28 -25.01 -27.50 -4.81
N ASN A 29 -24.78 -26.24 -4.40
CA ASN A 29 -25.82 -25.36 -3.88
C ASN A 29 -25.80 -23.99 -4.59
N PRO A 30 -26.56 -23.81 -5.68
CA PRO A 30 -26.57 -22.57 -6.46
C PRO A 30 -26.97 -21.32 -5.65
N GLU A 31 -27.90 -21.46 -4.70
CA GLU A 31 -28.30 -20.34 -3.83
C GLU A 31 -27.17 -19.89 -2.91
N PHE A 32 -26.42 -20.86 -2.35
CA PHE A 32 -25.22 -20.55 -1.56
C PHE A 32 -24.17 -19.87 -2.43
N THR A 33 -23.90 -20.38 -3.63
CA THR A 33 -22.94 -19.77 -4.57
C THR A 33 -23.34 -18.34 -4.93
N LYS A 34 -24.62 -18.09 -5.20
CA LYS A 34 -25.13 -16.75 -5.46
C LYS A 34 -24.96 -15.83 -4.26
N ALA A 35 -25.30 -16.28 -3.05
CA ALA A 35 -25.15 -15.50 -1.83
C ALA A 35 -23.68 -15.24 -1.46
N PHE A 36 -22.84 -16.27 -1.56
CA PHE A 36 -21.41 -16.21 -1.31
C PHE A 36 -20.74 -15.25 -2.29
N THR A 37 -21.00 -15.40 -3.59
CA THR A 37 -20.48 -14.49 -4.62
C THR A 37 -21.02 -13.08 -4.41
N ALA A 38 -22.31 -12.88 -4.14
CA ALA A 38 -22.84 -11.54 -3.87
C ALA A 38 -22.17 -10.87 -2.66
N ARG A 39 -21.73 -11.66 -1.67
CA ARG A 39 -21.13 -11.16 -0.43
C ARG A 39 -19.61 -10.97 -0.50
N PHE A 40 -18.91 -11.84 -1.23
CA PHE A 40 -17.44 -11.92 -1.25
C PHE A 40 -16.85 -11.68 -2.64
N ASN A 41 -17.66 -11.35 -3.66
CA ASN A 41 -17.14 -11.06 -5.01
C ASN A 41 -16.22 -9.82 -4.94
N PRO A 42 -14.93 -9.97 -5.25
CA PRO A 42 -13.97 -8.86 -5.22
C PRO A 42 -14.43 -7.64 -6.01
N GLU A 43 -15.09 -7.78 -7.16
CA GLU A 43 -15.60 -6.65 -7.96
C GLU A 43 -16.61 -5.76 -7.20
N LYS A 44 -17.34 -6.35 -6.25
CA LYS A 44 -18.45 -5.71 -5.52
C LYS A 44 -18.15 -5.47 -4.05
N THR A 45 -17.03 -6.00 -3.56
CA THR A 45 -16.66 -5.89 -2.16
C THR A 45 -15.73 -4.69 -2.01
N SER A 46 -16.19 -3.62 -1.36
CA SER A 46 -15.25 -2.73 -0.67
C SER A 46 -14.88 -3.46 0.62
N SER A 47 -13.81 -4.23 0.57
CA SER A 47 -13.48 -5.21 1.62
C SER A 47 -12.78 -4.58 2.81
N GLY A 48 -12.22 -3.38 2.66
CA GLY A 48 -11.53 -2.67 3.74
C GLY A 48 -11.82 -1.17 3.75
N SER A 49 -12.07 -0.65 4.95
CA SER A 49 -11.65 0.72 5.22
C SER A 49 -10.13 0.77 5.12
N LYS A 50 -9.54 1.83 4.54
CA LYS A 50 -8.08 2.05 4.55
C LYS A 50 -7.49 1.84 5.96
N VAL A 51 -8.25 2.19 7.00
CA VAL A 51 -7.92 1.97 8.41
C VAL A 51 -7.55 0.51 8.72
N ASN A 52 -8.24 -0.47 8.15
CA ASN A 52 -7.93 -1.88 8.39
C ASN A 52 -6.56 -2.27 7.80
N TYR A 53 -6.20 -1.71 6.64
CA TYR A 53 -4.89 -1.94 6.02
C TYR A 53 -3.79 -1.25 6.82
N VAL A 54 -4.00 0.01 7.23
CA VAL A 54 -3.09 0.73 8.13
C VAL A 54 -2.83 -0.08 9.40
N SER A 55 -3.88 -0.54 10.09
CA SER A 55 -3.72 -1.36 11.30
C SER A 55 -2.98 -2.69 11.05
N ALA A 56 -3.11 -3.28 9.86
CA ALA A 56 -2.35 -4.48 9.50
C ALA A 56 -0.87 -4.17 9.29
N ILE A 57 -0.55 -3.05 8.64
CA ILE A 57 0.82 -2.60 8.40
C ILE A 57 1.51 -2.27 9.73
N GLU A 58 0.93 -1.41 10.55
CA GLU A 58 1.48 -1.08 11.87
C GLU A 58 1.65 -2.33 12.76
N LYS A 59 0.75 -3.31 12.63
CA LYS A 59 0.87 -4.58 13.37
C LYS A 59 2.07 -5.38 12.90
N ALA A 60 2.38 -5.40 11.61
CA ALA A 60 3.56 -6.09 11.08
C ALA A 60 4.84 -5.51 11.70
N PHE A 61 4.98 -4.18 11.72
CA PHE A 61 6.12 -3.52 12.39
C PHE A 61 6.15 -3.83 13.89
N ARG A 62 5.07 -3.54 14.63
CA ARG A 62 5.04 -3.75 16.09
C ARG A 62 5.30 -5.19 16.52
N SER A 63 4.89 -6.18 15.71
CA SER A 63 5.05 -7.60 16.04
C SER A 63 6.48 -8.09 15.81
N ASN A 64 7.24 -7.41 14.94
CA ASN A 64 8.59 -7.75 14.53
C ASN A 64 9.62 -6.69 14.97
N MET A 65 9.28 -5.85 15.96
CA MET A 65 10.23 -4.96 16.61
C MET A 65 11.31 -5.76 17.33
N ASN A 66 12.57 -5.37 17.13
CA ASN A 66 13.68 -5.92 17.89
C ASN A 66 13.48 -5.55 19.37
N ARG A 67 13.33 -6.57 20.23
CA ARG A 67 13.06 -6.34 21.66
C ARG A 67 14.34 -5.97 22.39
N VAL A 68 14.30 -4.86 23.13
CA VAL A 68 15.35 -4.45 24.05
C VAL A 68 15.46 -5.46 25.22
N GLY A 69 16.65 -6.05 25.35
CA GLY A 69 17.20 -6.46 26.64
C GLY A 69 17.88 -7.84 26.65
N ASP A 70 19.21 -7.84 26.77
CA ASP A 70 19.85 -8.80 27.66
C ASP A 70 20.98 -8.17 28.50
N ARG A 71 21.16 -8.77 29.67
CA ARG A 71 21.69 -8.26 30.94
C ARG A 71 23.18 -7.85 30.96
N TYR A 72 23.86 -7.87 29.82
CA TYR A 72 25.30 -7.64 29.72
C TYR A 72 25.67 -6.93 28.40
N ASN A 73 25.91 -5.62 28.51
CA ASN A 73 26.69 -4.78 27.58
C ASN A 73 26.21 -4.62 26.12
N GLY A 74 25.53 -3.52 25.84
CA GLY A 74 26.25 -2.38 25.23
C GLY A 74 25.95 -1.96 23.79
N TRP A 75 24.97 -2.53 23.09
CA TRP A 75 24.44 -1.96 21.84
C TRP A 75 22.93 -2.16 21.81
N ASP A 76 22.18 -1.05 21.85
CA ASP A 76 20.74 -1.06 21.68
C ASP A 76 20.45 -1.18 20.18
N ASP A 77 20.15 -2.39 19.68
CA ASP A 77 19.64 -2.58 18.31
C ASP A 77 18.20 -2.04 18.25
N PHE A 78 18.08 -0.72 18.03
CA PHE A 78 16.82 -0.07 17.69
C PHE A 78 16.46 -0.41 16.25
N GLY A 79 15.28 -1.00 16.03
CA GLY A 79 14.79 -1.30 14.68
C GLY A 79 13.74 -2.42 14.65
N PHE A 80 13.54 -3.00 13.48
CA PHE A 80 12.66 -4.13 13.23
C PHE A 80 13.37 -5.20 12.41
N ASP A 81 12.89 -6.45 12.49
CA ASP A 81 13.29 -7.53 11.58
C ASP A 81 12.62 -7.29 10.21
N ALA A 82 13.37 -6.74 9.26
CA ALA A 82 12.85 -6.32 7.97
C ALA A 82 12.28 -7.47 7.14
N TYR A 83 12.97 -8.62 7.14
CA TYR A 83 12.49 -9.82 6.48
C TYR A 83 11.13 -10.27 7.05
N ALA A 84 10.99 -10.28 8.38
CA ALA A 84 9.75 -10.69 9.03
C ALA A 84 8.61 -9.67 8.79
N VAL A 85 8.91 -8.36 8.81
CA VAL A 85 7.94 -7.33 8.44
C VAL A 85 7.50 -7.51 6.99
N ALA A 86 8.43 -7.63 6.04
CA ALA A 86 8.11 -7.83 4.63
C ALA A 86 7.29 -9.11 4.40
N HIS A 87 7.62 -10.19 5.10
CA HIS A 87 6.85 -11.43 5.08
C HIS A 87 5.41 -11.22 5.57
N ASP A 88 5.21 -10.46 6.66
CA ASP A 88 3.87 -10.16 7.20
C ASP A 88 3.09 -9.17 6.32
N LEU A 89 3.78 -8.34 5.53
CA LEU A 89 3.17 -7.41 4.56
C LEU A 89 2.86 -8.08 3.21
N LYS A 90 3.54 -9.18 2.85
CA LYS A 90 3.33 -9.91 1.59
C LYS A 90 1.85 -10.22 1.26
N PRO A 91 1.00 -10.65 2.23
CA PRO A 91 -0.43 -10.87 1.95
C PRO A 91 -1.18 -9.62 1.49
N LEU A 92 -0.71 -8.40 1.78
CA LEU A 92 -1.30 -7.17 1.24
C LEU A 92 -0.93 -6.97 -0.24
N LEU A 93 0.30 -7.30 -0.64
CA LEU A 93 0.71 -7.30 -2.06
C LEU A 93 -0.09 -8.33 -2.86
N GLU A 94 -0.24 -9.54 -2.32
CA GLU A 94 -1.06 -10.59 -2.95
C GLU A 94 -2.53 -10.16 -3.07
N LYS A 95 -3.05 -9.39 -2.11
CA LYS A 95 -4.40 -8.80 -2.19
C LYS A 95 -4.51 -7.73 -3.27
N ILE A 96 -3.48 -6.89 -3.47
CA ILE A 96 -3.45 -5.92 -4.57
C ILE A 96 -3.62 -6.67 -5.89
N ASP A 97 -2.78 -7.68 -6.15
CA ASP A 97 -2.85 -8.47 -7.38
C ASP A 97 -4.20 -9.17 -7.54
N TYR A 98 -4.73 -9.75 -6.46
CA TYR A 98 -6.05 -10.35 -6.46
C TYR A 98 -7.16 -9.35 -6.86
N TYR A 99 -7.18 -8.15 -6.28
CA TYR A 99 -8.18 -7.13 -6.62
C TYR A 99 -8.01 -6.61 -8.04
N LEU A 100 -6.77 -6.47 -8.51
CA LEU A 100 -6.49 -6.08 -9.88
C LEU A 100 -6.94 -7.13 -10.89
N GLN A 101 -6.67 -8.42 -10.67
CA GLN A 101 -7.13 -9.50 -11.53
C GLN A 101 -8.66 -9.58 -11.61
N ASN A 102 -9.35 -9.11 -10.57
CA ASN A 102 -10.80 -9.10 -10.49
C ASN A 102 -11.39 -7.69 -10.65
N ASN A 103 -10.74 -6.81 -11.42
CA ASN A 103 -11.23 -5.47 -11.80
C ASN A 103 -11.65 -4.53 -10.65
N ASN A 104 -11.29 -4.82 -9.40
CA ASN A 104 -11.49 -3.93 -8.28
C ASN A 104 -10.27 -3.03 -8.09
N VAL A 105 -10.08 -2.12 -9.05
CA VAL A 105 -8.98 -1.17 -9.05
C VAL A 105 -9.04 -0.23 -7.83
N GLY A 106 -10.25 0.10 -7.36
CA GLY A 106 -10.44 0.99 -6.21
C GLY A 106 -9.82 0.42 -4.93
N GLU A 107 -10.08 -0.85 -4.64
CA GLU A 107 -9.53 -1.51 -3.44
C GLU A 107 -8.01 -1.71 -3.54
N ALA A 108 -7.50 -2.07 -4.73
CA ALA A 108 -6.07 -2.17 -4.97
C ALA A 108 -5.35 -0.83 -4.70
N VAL A 109 -5.89 0.27 -5.23
CA VAL A 109 -5.36 1.63 -4.97
C VAL A 109 -5.41 1.97 -3.48
N LEU A 110 -6.45 1.57 -2.74
CA LEU A 110 -6.52 1.80 -1.30
C LEU A 110 -5.41 1.09 -0.53
N ILE A 111 -5.07 -0.14 -0.91
CA ILE A 111 -3.99 -0.90 -0.26
C ILE A 111 -2.63 -0.28 -0.61
N CYS A 112 -2.37 0.03 -1.89
CA CYS A 112 -1.13 0.70 -2.31
C CYS A 112 -0.91 1.99 -1.52
N ARG A 113 -1.95 2.83 -1.42
CA ARG A 113 -1.88 4.08 -0.65
C ARG A 113 -1.64 3.84 0.83
N ALA A 114 -2.26 2.81 1.43
CA ALA A 114 -2.00 2.48 2.83
C ALA A 114 -0.52 2.08 3.06
N LEU A 115 0.07 1.30 2.15
CA LEU A 115 1.50 0.94 2.23
C LEU A 115 2.39 2.17 2.10
N ILE A 116 2.16 3.00 1.09
CA ILE A 116 2.96 4.21 0.81
C ILE A 116 2.85 5.23 1.94
N GLU A 117 1.65 5.39 2.52
CA GLU A 117 1.43 6.34 3.60
C GLU A 117 1.95 5.80 4.95
N THR A 118 1.84 4.50 5.25
CA THR A 118 2.11 4.00 6.61
C THR A 118 3.51 3.45 6.80
N ILE A 119 4.11 2.78 5.81
CA ILE A 119 5.49 2.26 5.95
C ILE A 119 6.46 3.36 6.38
N PRO A 120 6.48 4.55 5.76
CA PRO A 120 7.40 5.61 6.17
C PRO A 120 7.17 6.15 7.58
N ASP A 121 5.96 6.04 8.12
CA ASP A 121 5.67 6.48 9.51
C ASP A 121 6.21 5.48 10.54
N GLU A 122 6.35 4.22 10.16
CA GLU A 122 6.94 3.14 10.98
C GLU A 122 8.44 2.94 10.69
N TRP A 123 8.94 3.56 9.60
CA TRP A 123 10.35 3.58 9.20
C TRP A 123 11.14 4.53 10.09
N ASN A 124 12.25 4.06 10.65
CA ASN A 124 13.13 4.85 11.50
C ASN A 124 14.55 4.91 10.90
N ASP A 125 14.82 6.00 10.18
CA ASP A 125 16.10 6.31 9.49
C ASP A 125 17.38 6.12 10.34
N VAL A 126 17.26 6.00 11.67
CA VAL A 126 18.36 5.83 12.62
C VAL A 126 18.52 4.34 13.02
N GLY A 127 18.97 3.50 12.09
CA GLY A 127 19.45 2.14 12.39
C GLY A 127 18.59 0.96 11.95
N ASP A 128 17.68 1.15 10.99
CA ASP A 128 16.79 0.09 10.54
C ASP A 128 17.54 -1.08 9.89
N GLY A 129 17.32 -2.28 10.45
CA GLY A 129 17.88 -3.56 10.00
C GLY A 129 17.33 -4.06 8.66
N ASP A 130 17.02 -3.16 7.72
CA ASP A 130 16.62 -3.46 6.35
C ASP A 130 17.80 -3.30 5.37
N GLU A 131 18.97 -3.85 5.73
CA GLU A 131 20.17 -3.81 4.89
C GLU A 131 19.95 -4.50 3.53
N ASP A 132 19.09 -5.50 3.51
CA ASP A 132 18.73 -6.28 2.32
C ASP A 132 17.60 -5.63 1.49
N GLY A 133 16.97 -4.56 2.00
CA GLY A 133 15.91 -3.81 1.32
C GLY A 133 14.58 -4.54 1.20
N ASP A 134 14.29 -5.51 2.06
CA ASP A 134 13.07 -6.31 2.09
C ASP A 134 11.81 -5.46 2.22
N VAL A 135 11.78 -4.49 3.14
CA VAL A 135 10.63 -3.60 3.34
C VAL A 135 10.62 -2.49 2.30
N GLN A 136 11.80 -2.01 1.87
CA GLN A 136 11.93 -1.08 0.74
C GLN A 136 11.26 -1.65 -0.52
N VAL A 137 11.49 -2.94 -0.83
CA VAL A 137 10.87 -3.63 -1.96
C VAL A 137 9.34 -3.64 -1.85
N VAL A 138 8.77 -3.84 -0.66
CA VAL A 138 7.31 -3.78 -0.46
C VAL A 138 6.77 -2.38 -0.76
N TYR A 139 7.45 -1.35 -0.27
CA TYR A 139 7.09 0.05 -0.48
C TYR A 139 7.16 0.43 -1.96
N ASP A 140 8.29 0.15 -2.63
CA ASP A 140 8.47 0.44 -4.05
C ASP A 140 7.50 -0.37 -4.92
N THR A 141 7.22 -1.63 -4.59
CA THR A 141 6.21 -2.44 -5.29
C THR A 141 4.83 -1.77 -5.24
N ALA A 142 4.46 -1.14 -4.11
CA ALA A 142 3.19 -0.44 -4.02
C ALA A 142 3.11 0.77 -4.97
N ILE A 143 4.23 1.48 -5.16
CA ILE A 143 4.36 2.60 -6.10
C ILE A 143 4.32 2.09 -7.54
N ASP A 144 5.08 1.05 -7.85
CA ASP A 144 5.11 0.41 -9.17
C ASP A 144 3.73 -0.07 -9.59
N LYS A 145 2.94 -0.62 -8.66
CA LYS A 145 1.53 -1.00 -8.92
C LYS A 145 0.65 0.19 -9.26
N LEU A 146 0.83 1.34 -8.61
CA LEU A 146 0.11 2.57 -9.00
C LEU A 146 0.54 3.06 -10.38
N GLN A 147 1.83 2.98 -10.69
CA GLN A 147 2.37 3.33 -12.00
C GLN A 147 1.81 2.42 -13.10
N GLU A 148 1.81 1.10 -12.88
CA GLU A 148 1.25 0.10 -13.80
C GLU A 148 -0.20 0.45 -14.15
N LEU A 149 -1.03 0.79 -13.16
CA LEU A 149 -2.42 1.21 -13.39
C LEU A 149 -2.56 2.48 -14.24
N LEU A 150 -1.64 3.42 -14.10
CA LEU A 150 -1.60 4.65 -14.89
C LEU A 150 -1.13 4.38 -16.33
N VAL A 151 -0.09 3.56 -16.51
CA VAL A 151 0.45 3.12 -17.80
C VAL A 151 -0.62 2.35 -18.60
N GLU A 152 -1.26 1.38 -17.96
CA GLU A 152 -2.29 0.53 -18.56
C GLU A 152 -3.64 1.23 -18.70
N LYS A 153 -3.77 2.47 -18.21
CA LYS A 153 -5.01 3.28 -18.25
C LYS A 153 -6.21 2.55 -17.63
N ARG A 154 -5.97 1.82 -16.54
CA ARG A 154 -7.00 1.01 -15.85
C ARG A 154 -7.87 1.81 -14.88
N LEU A 155 -7.48 3.06 -14.60
CA LEU A 155 -8.25 3.98 -13.78
C LEU A 155 -9.30 4.71 -14.63
N SER A 156 -10.54 4.76 -14.14
CA SER A 156 -11.50 5.74 -14.66
C SER A 156 -11.01 7.17 -14.43
N GLN A 157 -11.52 8.13 -15.19
CA GLN A 157 -11.13 9.54 -15.05
C GLN A 157 -11.28 10.05 -13.60
N THR A 158 -12.39 9.74 -12.93
CA THR A 158 -12.63 10.13 -11.54
C THR A 158 -11.65 9.47 -10.57
N GLN A 159 -11.29 8.20 -10.79
CA GLN A 159 -10.28 7.52 -9.98
C GLN A 159 -8.88 8.11 -10.18
N LYS A 160 -8.53 8.45 -11.43
CA LYS A 160 -7.27 9.10 -11.76
C LYS A 160 -7.17 10.49 -11.14
N GLU A 161 -8.25 11.27 -11.17
CA GLU A 161 -8.34 12.56 -10.47
C GLU A 161 -8.18 12.41 -8.96
N ALA A 162 -8.86 11.44 -8.34
CA ALA A 162 -8.72 11.16 -6.92
C ALA A 162 -7.29 10.72 -6.54
N LEU A 163 -6.65 9.91 -7.39
CA LEU A 163 -5.26 9.51 -7.21
C LEU A 163 -4.32 10.72 -7.34
N PHE A 164 -4.57 11.62 -8.29
CA PHE A 164 -3.78 12.84 -8.46
C PHE A 164 -3.89 13.78 -7.26
N GLU A 165 -5.10 14.00 -6.74
CA GLU A 165 -5.31 14.82 -5.54
C GLU A 165 -4.65 14.21 -4.29
N TRP A 166 -4.57 12.88 -4.22
CA TRP A 166 -3.76 12.20 -3.20
C TRP A 166 -2.27 12.43 -3.44
N TYR A 167 -1.79 12.19 -4.66
CA TYR A 167 -0.38 12.35 -5.04
C TYR A 167 0.15 13.74 -4.69
N ILE A 168 -0.56 14.82 -5.05
CA ILE A 168 -0.16 16.20 -4.72
C ILE A 168 0.02 16.39 -3.21
N LYS A 169 -0.82 15.75 -2.38
CA LYS A 169 -0.74 15.87 -0.92
C LYS A 169 0.43 15.07 -0.38
N GLU A 170 0.57 13.83 -0.82
CA GLU A 170 1.60 12.92 -0.32
C GLU A 170 3.00 13.37 -0.76
N ASN A 171 3.16 13.79 -2.01
CA ASN A 171 4.42 14.32 -2.55
C ASN A 171 4.87 15.64 -1.88
N LYS A 172 4.04 16.31 -1.08
CA LYS A 172 4.49 17.44 -0.24
C LYS A 172 5.22 16.96 1.02
N LEU A 173 5.01 15.71 1.42
CA LEU A 173 5.63 15.09 2.58
C LEU A 173 6.96 14.41 2.20
N ILE A 174 7.78 15.01 1.33
CA ILE A 174 9.00 14.37 0.80
C ILE A 174 9.92 13.84 1.92
N ALA A 175 10.05 14.59 3.02
CA ALA A 175 10.86 14.19 4.17
C ALA A 175 10.36 12.91 4.85
N LYS A 176 9.05 12.61 4.77
CA LYS A 176 8.47 11.38 5.29
C LYS A 176 8.96 10.17 4.49
N HIS A 177 9.05 10.29 3.17
CA HIS A 177 9.42 9.19 2.28
C HIS A 177 10.94 9.06 2.09
N GLU A 178 11.73 9.93 2.71
CA GLU A 178 13.18 9.96 2.56
C GLU A 178 13.78 8.64 3.07
N TYR A 179 14.68 8.05 2.29
CA TYR A 179 15.40 6.80 2.60
C TYR A 179 14.58 5.49 2.69
N VAL A 180 13.25 5.54 2.49
CA VAL A 180 12.39 4.34 2.56
C VAL A 180 12.53 3.42 1.34
N GLY A 181 12.83 3.95 0.16
CA GLY A 181 12.93 3.15 -1.06
C GLY A 181 13.60 3.93 -2.18
N LEU A 182 13.56 3.40 -3.40
CA LEU A 182 14.16 4.08 -4.56
C LEU A 182 13.23 5.17 -5.12
N ASN A 183 11.92 5.04 -4.91
CA ASN A 183 10.91 5.98 -5.42
C ASN A 183 10.42 7.01 -4.38
N THR A 184 11.33 7.53 -3.55
CA THR A 184 11.01 8.42 -2.41
C THR A 184 10.23 9.69 -2.80
N SER A 185 10.46 10.24 -3.98
CA SER A 185 9.77 11.45 -4.46
C SER A 185 8.39 11.16 -5.08
N LEU A 186 8.01 9.88 -5.20
CA LEU A 186 6.85 9.42 -5.97
C LEU A 186 6.87 9.93 -7.43
N GLY A 187 8.01 10.43 -7.91
CA GLY A 187 8.13 11.17 -9.18
C GLY A 187 7.77 10.34 -10.40
N VAL A 188 7.91 9.02 -10.32
CA VAL A 188 7.49 8.07 -11.36
C VAL A 188 6.01 8.19 -11.72
N LEU A 189 5.16 8.69 -10.80
CA LEU A 189 3.74 8.90 -11.05
C LEU A 189 3.45 10.26 -11.72
N GLU A 190 4.33 11.25 -11.58
CA GLU A 190 4.05 12.66 -11.89
C GLU A 190 3.71 12.90 -13.36
N SER A 191 4.44 12.24 -14.26
CA SER A 191 4.29 12.37 -15.72
C SER A 191 2.90 11.93 -16.21
N TYR A 192 2.22 11.06 -15.46
CA TYR A 192 0.89 10.56 -15.82
C TYR A 192 -0.23 11.53 -15.45
N PHE A 193 0.06 12.64 -14.76
CA PHE A 193 -0.92 13.66 -14.38
C PHE A 193 -0.85 14.91 -15.28
N ALA A 194 -0.67 14.70 -16.58
CA ALA A 194 -0.62 15.75 -17.61
C ALA A 194 -1.72 15.63 -18.68
N ASP A 195 -2.54 14.57 -18.65
CA ASP A 195 -3.47 14.21 -19.72
C ASP A 195 -4.59 15.23 -20.00
N THR A 196 -4.93 16.06 -19.01
CA THR A 196 -5.98 17.09 -19.16
C THR A 196 -5.40 18.47 -18.86
N PRO A 197 -5.92 19.54 -19.49
CA PRO A 197 -5.48 20.90 -19.18
C PRO A 197 -5.63 21.26 -17.69
N GLY A 198 -6.63 20.68 -17.00
CA GLY A 198 -6.82 20.86 -15.57
C GLY A 198 -5.73 20.19 -14.73
N MET A 199 -5.41 18.93 -15.05
CA MET A 199 -4.35 18.19 -14.37
C MET A 199 -2.99 18.82 -14.64
N LEU A 200 -2.68 19.13 -15.90
CA LEU A 200 -1.43 19.78 -16.29
C LEU A 200 -1.21 21.09 -15.54
N ARG A 201 -2.21 21.98 -15.48
CA ARG A 201 -2.10 23.25 -14.74
C ARG A 201 -1.85 23.03 -13.25
N LYS A 202 -2.55 22.10 -12.61
CA LYS A 202 -2.34 21.78 -11.19
C LYS A 202 -0.96 21.15 -10.95
N ASN A 203 -0.52 20.28 -11.86
CA ASN A 203 0.78 19.61 -11.77
C ASN A 203 1.90 20.64 -11.89
N LEU A 204 1.85 21.50 -12.90
CA LEU A 204 2.80 22.60 -13.08
C LEU A 204 2.81 23.54 -11.87
N ALA A 205 1.65 23.90 -11.31
CA ALA A 205 1.59 24.72 -10.10
C ALA A 205 2.24 24.04 -8.89
N SER A 206 2.04 22.72 -8.73
CA SER A 206 2.68 21.92 -7.68
C SER A 206 4.20 21.84 -7.87
N ILE A 207 4.67 21.66 -9.11
CA ILE A 207 6.09 21.66 -9.45
C ILE A 207 6.72 23.04 -9.18
N GLU A 208 6.05 24.12 -9.57
CA GLU A 208 6.50 25.50 -9.29
C GLU A 208 6.60 25.80 -7.79
N ASP A 209 5.65 25.33 -6.99
CA ASP A 209 5.72 25.42 -5.54
C ASP A 209 6.99 24.75 -4.99
N ARG A 210 7.33 23.54 -5.47
CA ARG A 210 8.55 22.83 -5.07
C ARG A 210 9.84 23.52 -5.52
N ILE A 211 9.86 24.12 -6.71
CA ILE A 211 11.02 24.91 -7.19
C ILE A 211 11.26 26.13 -6.27
N ASN A 212 10.20 26.81 -5.86
CA ASN A 212 10.31 28.03 -5.07
C ASN A 212 10.55 27.75 -3.57
N ASN A 213 9.89 26.72 -3.03
CA ASN A 213 9.79 26.45 -1.60
C ASN A 213 10.50 25.16 -1.15
N GLY A 214 11.21 24.47 -2.04
CA GLY A 214 11.94 23.23 -1.71
C GLY A 214 12.96 23.44 -0.57
N SER A 215 13.08 22.43 0.30
CA SER A 215 13.93 22.50 1.51
C SER A 215 15.43 22.49 1.24
N SER A 216 15.87 22.10 0.03
CA SER A 216 17.27 22.10 -0.39
C SER A 216 17.40 22.50 -1.86
N ASP A 217 18.58 23.01 -2.23
CA ASP A 217 18.86 23.37 -3.63
C ASP A 217 18.77 22.16 -4.58
N TYR A 218 19.15 20.97 -4.09
CA TYR A 218 18.96 19.72 -4.82
C TYR A 218 17.48 19.47 -5.14
N ARG A 219 16.59 19.57 -4.15
CA ARG A 219 15.14 19.35 -4.36
C ARG A 219 14.52 20.39 -5.30
N LYS A 220 14.99 21.64 -5.24
CA LYS A 220 14.57 22.70 -6.17
C LYS A 220 15.04 22.40 -7.60
N ALA A 221 16.28 21.97 -7.76
CA ALA A 221 16.85 21.62 -9.07
C ALA A 221 16.15 20.39 -9.68
N ASP A 222 15.89 19.36 -8.88
CA ASP A 222 15.14 18.16 -9.30
C ASP A 222 13.73 18.53 -9.81
N ALA A 223 12.98 19.33 -9.03
CA ALA A 223 11.68 19.83 -9.47
C ALA A 223 11.76 20.67 -10.76
N ALA A 224 12.82 21.44 -10.96
CA ALA A 224 13.03 22.21 -12.19
C ALA A 224 13.29 21.29 -13.40
N ILE A 225 14.07 20.22 -13.22
CA ILE A 225 14.30 19.20 -14.25
C ILE A 225 12.99 18.50 -14.61
N ILE A 226 12.19 18.12 -13.61
CA ILE A 226 10.89 17.49 -13.86
C ILE A 226 9.97 18.43 -14.65
N LYS A 227 9.93 19.74 -14.32
CA LYS A 227 9.16 20.73 -15.07
C LYS A 227 9.52 20.78 -16.55
N ILE A 228 10.81 20.62 -16.88
CA ILE A 228 11.31 20.65 -18.27
C ILE A 228 10.86 19.41 -19.05
N ASN A 229 10.74 18.27 -18.37
CA ASN A 229 10.44 16.98 -18.98
C ASN A 229 8.94 16.64 -19.02
N LEU A 230 8.09 17.48 -18.43
CA LEU A 230 6.63 17.32 -18.37
C LEU A 230 5.95 17.81 -19.66
#